data_AF-A0A429ARC1-F1
#
_entry.id   AF-A0A429ARC1-F1
#
_cell.length_a   1.000
_cell.length_b   1.000
_cell.length_c   1.000
_cell.angle_alpha   90.00
_cell.angle_beta   90.00
_cell.angle_gamma   90.00
#
_symmetry.space_group_name_H-M   'P 1'
#
loop_
_entity.id
_entity.type
_entity.pdbx_description
1 polymer ?
#
loop_
_entity_poly.entity_id
_entity_poly.type
_entity_poly.pdbx_seq_one_letter_code
_entity_poly.pdbx_strand_id
1 'polypeptide(L)'
;MVWWERAWRIAELRQRGDVLAALVAACGGEERARQARELAAGVCGLPYAGGDLDAAEDAVRTLEAWADDLGDHPYRPGGARPDAADRLTRDHFKDVLREALTVPARDWMSVTRLSLDVHYQALCRARGLDRRTREDAFYVYGRGTMALDLGHRAAAEREAARLRQLRETCVER
;
A
#
# COMPACT_ATOMS: atom_id res chain seq x y z
N MET A 1 -16.79 -5.04 9.22
CA MET A 1 -15.59 -4.75 8.42
C MET A 1 -15.58 -5.70 7.23
N VAL A 2 -15.64 -5.16 6.01
CA VAL A 2 -15.51 -5.97 4.78
C VAL A 2 -14.09 -6.54 4.70
N TRP A 3 -13.89 -7.70 4.06
CA TRP A 3 -12.58 -8.38 3.97
C TRP A 3 -11.44 -7.46 3.52
N TRP A 4 -11.74 -6.53 2.61
CA TRP A 4 -10.79 -5.54 2.09
C TRP A 4 -10.40 -4.49 3.15
N GLU A 5 -11.36 -3.98 3.93
CA GLU A 5 -11.12 -2.98 4.99
C GLU A 5 -10.22 -3.57 6.07
N ARG A 6 -10.45 -4.84 6.41
CA ARG A 6 -9.62 -5.55 7.38
C ARG A 6 -8.21 -5.74 6.85
N ALA A 7 -8.07 -6.25 5.63
CA ALA A 7 -6.76 -6.45 5.02
C ALA A 7 -5.98 -5.13 4.91
N TRP A 8 -6.67 -4.04 4.56
CA TRP A 8 -6.09 -2.71 4.47
C TRP A 8 -5.66 -2.20 5.85
N ARG A 9 -6.51 -2.36 6.87
CA ARG A 9 -6.16 -1.93 8.23
C ARG A 9 -4.96 -2.67 8.79
N ILE A 10 -4.86 -3.98 8.56
CA ILE A 10 -3.67 -4.76 8.93
C ILE A 10 -2.44 -4.20 8.21
N ALA A 11 -2.52 -3.95 6.90
CA ALA A 11 -1.40 -3.41 6.13
C ALA A 11 -0.94 -2.04 6.64
N GLU A 12 -1.88 -1.16 6.97
CA GLU A 12 -1.59 0.16 7.54
C GLU A 12 -0.89 0.05 8.90
N LEU A 13 -1.38 -0.84 9.79
CA LEU A 13 -0.76 -1.09 11.09
C LEU A 13 0.64 -1.67 10.96
N ARG A 14 0.85 -2.66 10.08
CA ARG A 14 2.17 -3.23 9.77
C ARG A 14 3.14 -2.16 9.30
N GLN A 15 2.70 -1.31 8.37
CA GLN A 15 3.52 -0.22 7.83
C GLN A 15 3.91 0.82 8.90
N ARG A 16 2.93 1.30 9.68
CA ARG A 16 3.17 2.29 10.73
C ARG A 16 4.03 1.73 11.85
N GLY A 17 3.70 0.51 12.31
CA GLY A 17 4.43 -0.17 13.37
C GLY A 17 5.89 -0.40 13.03
N ASP A 18 6.20 -0.85 11.82
CA ASP A 18 7.57 -1.11 11.37
C ASP A 18 8.43 0.17 11.37
N VAL A 19 7.90 1.25 10.79
CA VAL A 19 8.61 2.55 10.71
C VAL A 19 8.86 3.16 12.10
N LEU A 20 7.84 3.15 12.96
CA LEU A 20 7.96 3.73 14.31
C LEU A 20 8.89 2.91 15.20
N ALA A 21 8.79 1.57 15.14
CA ALA A 21 9.67 0.71 15.90
C ALA A 21 11.12 0.83 15.46
N ALA A 22 11.39 0.99 14.16
CA ALA A 22 12.75 1.25 13.67
C ALA A 22 13.32 2.56 14.25
N LEU A 23 12.52 3.63 14.28
CA LEU A 23 12.93 4.91 14.90
C LEU A 23 13.23 4.72 16.40
N VAL A 24 12.29 4.16 17.16
CA VAL A 24 12.44 3.98 18.60
C VAL A 24 13.62 3.05 18.91
N ALA A 25 13.83 2.00 18.11
CA ALA A 25 14.95 1.10 18.30
C ALA A 25 16.31 1.74 18.00
N ALA A 26 16.36 2.69 17.08
CA ALA A 26 17.58 3.42 16.78
C ALA A 26 17.89 4.53 17.81
N CYS A 27 16.86 5.15 18.40
CA CYS A 27 17.03 6.41 19.13
C CYS A 27 16.58 6.35 20.61
N GLY A 28 15.86 5.32 21.04
CA GLY A 28 15.23 5.22 22.37
C GLY A 28 16.06 4.57 23.47
N GLY A 29 17.29 4.14 23.19
CA GLY A 29 18.11 3.35 24.11
C GLY A 29 17.76 1.86 24.10
N GLU A 30 18.60 1.04 24.75
CA GLU A 30 18.60 -0.42 24.58
C GLU A 30 17.28 -1.10 24.99
N GLU A 31 16.71 -0.72 26.14
CA GLU A 31 15.48 -1.32 26.65
C GLU A 31 14.25 -0.95 25.79
N ARG A 32 14.09 0.33 25.44
CA ARG A 32 13.04 0.75 24.49
C ARG A 32 13.23 0.10 23.12
N ALA A 33 14.47 -0.11 22.69
CA ALA A 33 14.75 -0.77 21.42
C ALA A 33 14.34 -2.25 21.42
N ARG A 34 14.57 -2.96 22.52
CA ARG A 34 14.08 -4.34 22.68
C ARG A 34 12.56 -4.40 22.63
N GLN A 35 11.89 -3.57 23.43
CA GLN A 35 10.43 -3.54 23.50
C GLN A 35 9.80 -3.10 22.16
N ALA A 36 10.38 -2.12 21.47
CA ALA A 36 9.89 -1.67 20.17
C ALA A 36 9.94 -2.79 19.12
N ARG A 37 11.00 -3.61 19.12
CA ARG A 37 11.09 -4.79 18.23
C ARG A 37 10.05 -5.85 18.57
N GLU A 38 9.77 -6.07 19.85
CA GLU A 38 8.73 -7.02 20.29
C GLU A 38 7.33 -6.56 19.85
N LEU A 39 7.01 -5.28 20.03
CA LEU A 39 5.75 -4.68 19.54
C LEU A 39 5.65 -4.78 18.01
N ALA A 40 6.73 -4.45 17.29
CA ALA A 40 6.77 -4.56 15.83
C ALA A 40 6.57 -6.00 15.37
N ALA A 41 7.20 -6.98 16.02
CA ALA A 41 7.03 -8.39 15.69
C ALA A 41 5.56 -8.83 15.85
N GLY A 42 4.89 -8.38 16.90
CA GLY A 42 3.45 -8.63 17.10
C GLY A 42 2.58 -8.00 16.02
N VAL A 43 2.84 -6.73 15.67
CA VAL A 43 2.07 -6.01 14.64
C VAL A 43 2.34 -6.57 13.23
N CYS A 44 3.62 -6.77 12.87
CA CYS A 44 4.03 -7.32 11.58
C CYS A 44 3.61 -8.79 11.39
N GLY A 45 3.54 -9.55 12.49
CA GLY A 45 3.07 -10.93 12.51
C GLY A 45 1.55 -11.08 12.62
N LEU A 46 0.79 -9.98 12.72
CA LEU A 46 -0.66 -10.01 12.91
C LEU A 46 -1.37 -10.78 11.79
N PRO A 47 -1.98 -11.96 12.04
CA PRO A 47 -2.56 -12.77 10.98
C PRO A 47 -3.84 -12.13 10.44
N TYR A 48 -4.10 -12.31 9.14
CA TYR A 48 -5.36 -11.87 8.53
C TYR A 48 -6.58 -12.44 9.27
N ALA A 49 -6.63 -13.77 9.43
CA ALA A 49 -7.69 -14.46 10.13
C ALA A 49 -7.44 -14.49 11.64
N GLY A 50 -8.38 -13.98 12.42
CA GLY A 50 -8.33 -14.07 13.89
C GLY A 50 -7.34 -13.14 14.60
N GLY A 51 -6.55 -12.33 13.87
CA GLY A 51 -5.67 -11.33 14.47
C GLY A 51 -6.45 -10.27 15.26
N ASP A 52 -5.92 -9.91 16.43
CA ASP A 52 -6.45 -8.87 17.29
C ASP A 52 -6.01 -7.48 16.78
N LEU A 53 -6.95 -6.77 16.14
CA LEU A 53 -6.69 -5.43 15.59
C LEU A 53 -6.53 -4.39 16.70
N ASP A 54 -7.24 -4.55 17.81
CA ASP A 54 -7.24 -3.56 18.89
C ASP A 54 -5.89 -3.62 19.61
N ALA A 55 -5.38 -4.82 19.89
CA ALA A 55 -4.04 -5.00 20.45
C ALA A 55 -2.93 -4.45 19.51
N ALA A 56 -3.07 -4.64 18.20
CA ALA A 56 -2.13 -4.08 17.24
C ALA A 56 -2.22 -2.54 17.17
N GLU A 57 -3.41 -1.97 17.30
CA GLU A 57 -3.60 -0.52 17.41
C GLU A 57 -2.98 0.05 18.69
N ASP A 58 -3.15 -0.63 19.83
CA ASP A 58 -2.53 -0.26 21.11
C ASP A 58 -1.00 -0.29 21.02
N ALA A 59 -0.44 -1.31 20.35
CA ALA A 59 0.99 -1.40 20.11
C ALA A 59 1.50 -0.25 19.24
N VAL A 60 0.81 0.09 18.15
CA VAL A 60 1.18 1.24 17.29
C VAL A 60 1.06 2.55 18.08
N ARG A 61 -0.02 2.77 18.84
CA ARG A 61 -0.16 3.96 19.70
C ARG A 61 0.96 4.10 20.72
N THR A 62 1.42 2.98 21.28
CA THR A 62 2.57 2.97 22.20
C THR A 62 3.85 3.40 21.49
N LEU A 63 4.09 2.89 20.28
CA LEU A 63 5.24 3.28 19.45
C LEU A 63 5.17 4.76 19.03
N GLU A 64 3.98 5.29 18.75
CA GLU A 64 3.76 6.70 18.45
C GLU A 64 4.12 7.58 19.66
N ALA A 65 3.64 7.24 20.85
CA ALA A 65 3.98 7.98 22.07
C ALA A 65 5.49 7.97 22.33
N TRP A 66 6.17 6.84 22.13
CA TRP A 66 7.62 6.77 22.27
C TRP A 66 8.37 7.53 21.17
N ALA A 67 7.85 7.56 19.95
CA ALA A 67 8.40 8.40 18.90
C ALA A 67 8.24 9.88 19.25
N ASP A 68 7.11 10.29 19.82
CA ASP A 68 6.85 11.66 20.25
C ASP A 68 7.79 12.10 21.38
N ASP A 69 8.09 11.23 22.34
CA ASP A 69 9.11 11.47 23.38
C ASP A 69 10.49 11.84 22.82
N LEU A 70 10.82 11.35 21.61
CA LEU A 70 12.10 11.64 20.94
C LEU A 70 12.11 13.02 20.26
N GLY A 71 10.98 13.73 20.22
CA GLY A 71 10.85 15.06 19.64
C GLY A 71 11.25 15.12 18.16
N ASP A 72 11.90 16.22 17.77
CA ASP A 72 12.41 16.48 16.41
C ASP A 72 13.75 15.80 16.14
N HIS A 73 13.94 14.56 16.62
CA HIS A 73 15.16 13.81 16.37
C HIS A 73 15.49 13.79 14.86
N PRO A 74 16.76 13.99 14.44
CA PRO A 74 17.11 14.11 13.02
C PRO A 74 16.76 12.89 12.16
N TYR A 75 16.51 11.74 12.79
CA TYR A 75 16.07 10.51 12.12
C TYR A 75 14.56 10.29 12.16
N ARG A 76 13.77 11.21 12.72
CA ARG A 76 12.32 11.12 12.72
C ARG A 76 11.84 11.05 11.26
N PRO A 77 11.06 10.02 10.87
CA PRO A 77 10.52 9.97 9.53
C PRO A 77 9.64 11.20 9.29
N GLY A 78 9.95 11.96 8.24
CA GLY A 78 9.06 13.02 7.79
C GLY A 78 7.71 12.44 7.36
N GLY A 79 6.63 13.22 7.53
CA GLY A 79 5.31 12.84 7.03
C GLY A 79 5.39 12.50 5.54
N ALA A 80 5.02 11.27 5.18
CA ALA A 80 4.93 10.90 3.78
C ALA A 80 3.82 11.70 3.12
N ARG A 81 4.05 12.13 1.87
CA ARG A 81 2.95 12.67 1.04
C ARG A 81 1.85 11.62 0.94
N PRO A 82 0.57 12.00 0.82
CA PRO A 82 -0.53 11.05 0.75
C PRO A 82 -0.30 9.94 -0.27
N ASP A 83 0.20 10.26 -1.46
CA ASP A 83 0.51 9.30 -2.52
C ASP A 83 1.64 8.32 -2.18
N ALA A 84 2.62 8.77 -1.39
CA ALA A 84 3.73 7.94 -0.93
C ALA A 84 3.30 7.02 0.22
N ALA A 85 2.51 7.53 1.17
CA ALA A 85 1.93 6.74 2.26
C ALA A 85 1.08 5.59 1.69
N ASP A 86 0.21 5.92 0.74
CA ASP A 86 -0.64 4.96 0.02
C ASP A 86 0.17 3.85 -0.66
N ARG A 87 1.33 4.19 -1.23
CA ARG A 87 2.22 3.21 -1.88
C ARG A 87 2.88 2.29 -0.86
N LEU A 88 3.32 2.84 0.27
CA LEU A 88 3.92 2.06 1.36
C LEU A 88 2.90 1.08 1.95
N THR A 89 1.67 1.54 2.22
CA THR A 89 0.59 0.65 2.72
C THR A 89 0.28 -0.46 1.71
N ARG A 90 0.22 -0.15 0.41
CA ARG A 90 0.02 -1.17 -0.63
C ARG A 90 1.13 -2.22 -0.66
N ASP A 91 2.35 -1.86 -0.29
CA ASP A 91 3.46 -2.83 -0.20
C ASP A 91 3.20 -3.87 0.89
N HIS A 92 2.71 -3.47 2.06
CA HIS A 92 2.30 -4.42 3.10
C HIS A 92 0.99 -5.15 2.76
N PHE A 93 0.08 -4.47 2.06
CA PHE A 93 -1.22 -5.03 1.68
C PHE A 93 -1.07 -6.28 0.80
N LYS A 94 -0.08 -6.29 -0.11
CA LYS A 94 0.18 -7.47 -0.95
C LYS A 94 0.44 -8.74 -0.13
N ASP A 95 1.08 -8.61 1.03
CA ASP A 95 1.41 -9.74 1.89
C ASP A 95 0.19 -10.19 2.69
N VAL A 96 -0.64 -9.25 3.14
CA VAL A 96 -1.93 -9.59 3.75
C VAL A 96 -2.85 -10.30 2.76
N LEU A 97 -2.87 -9.86 1.49
CA LEU A 97 -3.62 -10.53 0.43
C LEU A 97 -3.14 -11.96 0.17
N ARG A 98 -1.85 -12.26 0.37
CA ARG A 98 -1.32 -13.64 0.25
C ARG A 98 -1.94 -14.59 1.26
N GLU A 99 -2.26 -14.10 2.45
CA GLU A 99 -2.95 -14.85 3.50
C GLU A 99 -4.47 -14.89 3.26
N ALA A 100 -5.06 -13.77 2.82
CA ALA A 100 -6.51 -13.61 2.74
C ALA A 100 -7.16 -14.25 1.50
N LEU A 101 -6.41 -14.40 0.40
CA LEU A 101 -6.96 -14.77 -0.90
C LEU A 101 -6.47 -16.12 -1.41
N THR A 102 -7.36 -16.81 -2.13
CA THR A 102 -7.01 -18.01 -2.90
C THR A 102 -5.99 -17.69 -3.99
N VAL A 103 -5.22 -18.69 -4.44
CA VAL A 103 -4.25 -18.51 -5.54
C VAL A 103 -4.91 -17.91 -6.79
N PRO A 104 -6.07 -18.42 -7.29
CA PRO A 104 -6.69 -17.84 -8.48
C PRO A 104 -7.12 -16.38 -8.30
N ALA A 105 -7.54 -16.00 -7.09
CA ALA A 105 -7.88 -14.61 -6.77
C ALA A 105 -6.65 -13.70 -6.86
N ARG A 106 -5.51 -14.15 -6.32
CA ARG A 106 -4.25 -13.41 -6.38
C ARG A 106 -3.70 -13.31 -7.79
N ASP A 107 -3.80 -14.37 -8.58
CA ASP A 107 -3.30 -14.41 -9.95
C ASP A 107 -4.01 -13.39 -10.82
N TRP A 108 -5.36 -13.38 -10.82
CA TRP A 108 -6.09 -12.40 -11.64
C TRP A 108 -5.81 -10.97 -11.17
N MET A 109 -5.70 -10.74 -9.86
CA MET A 109 -5.40 -9.41 -9.34
C MET A 109 -4.01 -8.93 -9.77
N SER A 110 -3.01 -9.82 -9.70
CA SER A 110 -1.62 -9.54 -10.07
C SER A 110 -1.48 -9.26 -11.57
N VAL A 111 -2.11 -10.07 -12.41
CA VAL A 111 -2.15 -9.87 -13.86
C VAL A 111 -2.82 -8.54 -14.21
N THR A 112 -3.95 -8.22 -13.57
CA THR A 112 -4.67 -6.97 -13.83
C THR A 112 -3.88 -5.74 -13.37
N ARG A 113 -3.26 -5.79 -12.17
CA ARG A 113 -2.34 -4.73 -11.69
C ARG A 113 -1.19 -4.52 -12.67
N LEU A 114 -0.53 -5.60 -13.08
CA LEU A 114 0.61 -5.53 -13.99
C LEU A 114 0.21 -4.90 -15.32
N SER A 115 -0.95 -5.27 -15.87
CA SER A 115 -1.47 -4.65 -17.10
C SER A 115 -1.70 -3.14 -16.90
N LEU A 116 -2.36 -2.73 -15.82
CA LEU A 116 -2.57 -1.31 -15.50
C LEU A 116 -1.24 -0.55 -15.42
N ASP A 117 -0.28 -1.08 -14.66
CA ASP A 117 1.03 -0.43 -14.45
C ASP A 117 1.83 -0.32 -15.75
N VAL A 118 1.90 -1.40 -16.53
CA VAL A 118 2.64 -1.42 -17.80
C VAL A 118 2.06 -0.40 -18.79
N HIS A 119 0.74 -0.35 -18.96
CA HIS A 119 0.12 0.58 -19.90
C HIS A 119 0.21 2.03 -19.42
N TYR A 120 -0.01 2.27 -18.12
CA TYR A 120 0.13 3.61 -17.54
C TYR A 120 1.56 4.14 -17.67
N GLN A 121 2.55 3.33 -17.30
CA GLN A 121 3.96 3.75 -17.39
C GLN A 121 4.40 4.03 -18.83
N ALA A 122 3.92 3.25 -19.80
CA ALA A 122 4.19 3.50 -21.22
C ALA A 122 3.64 4.87 -21.65
N LEU A 123 2.39 5.19 -21.28
CA LEU A 123 1.77 6.48 -21.53
C LEU A 123 2.53 7.63 -20.83
N CYS A 124 2.92 7.46 -19.57
CA CYS A 124 3.70 8.47 -18.84
C CYS A 124 5.06 8.77 -19.49
N ARG A 125 5.68 7.77 -20.13
CA ARG A 125 6.99 7.91 -20.80
C ARG A 125 6.87 8.42 -22.25
N ALA A 126 5.69 8.37 -22.85
CA ALA A 126 5.48 8.79 -24.23
C ALA A 126 5.65 10.31 -24.37
N ARG A 127 6.45 10.71 -25.36
CA ARG A 127 6.65 12.12 -25.73
C ARG A 127 5.52 12.57 -26.65
N GLY A 128 5.16 13.85 -26.57
CA GLY A 128 4.14 14.43 -27.47
C GLY A 128 2.68 14.13 -27.12
N LEU A 129 2.41 13.38 -26.05
CA LEU A 129 1.03 13.23 -25.54
C LEU A 129 0.48 14.56 -25.06
N ASP A 130 -0.70 14.93 -25.55
CA ASP A 130 -1.41 16.10 -25.09
C ASP A 130 -1.90 15.96 -23.64
N ARG A 131 -2.24 17.10 -23.04
CA ARG A 131 -2.66 17.18 -21.62
C ARG A 131 -3.89 16.31 -21.34
N ARG A 132 -4.87 16.28 -22.24
CA ARG A 132 -6.12 15.56 -22.04
C ARG A 132 -5.87 14.05 -22.01
N THR A 133 -5.06 13.53 -22.92
CA THR A 133 -4.69 12.10 -22.90
C THR A 133 -3.96 11.71 -21.61
N ARG A 134 -3.10 12.59 -21.08
CA ARG A 134 -2.42 12.34 -19.79
C ARG A 134 -3.42 12.27 -18.63
N GLU A 135 -4.39 13.18 -18.60
CA GLU A 135 -5.45 13.21 -17.58
C GLU A 135 -6.36 11.99 -17.69
N ASP A 136 -6.76 11.60 -18.90
CA ASP A 136 -7.55 10.40 -19.16
C ASP A 136 -6.80 9.13 -18.72
N ALA A 137 -5.50 9.03 -19.01
CA ALA A 137 -4.66 7.92 -18.57
C ALA A 137 -4.60 7.82 -17.05
N PHE A 138 -4.38 8.95 -16.35
CA PHE A 138 -4.36 9.01 -14.89
C PHE A 138 -5.71 8.58 -14.29
N TYR A 139 -6.82 9.09 -14.86
CA TYR A 139 -8.16 8.76 -14.39
C TYR A 139 -8.52 7.28 -14.59
N VAL A 140 -8.24 6.71 -15.77
CA VAL A 140 -8.48 5.29 -16.06
C VAL A 140 -7.62 4.40 -15.16
N TYR A 141 -6.33 4.74 -14.98
CA TYR A 141 -5.45 4.02 -14.07
C TYR A 141 -5.96 4.05 -12.61
N GLY A 142 -6.38 5.23 -12.13
CA GLY A 142 -6.95 5.38 -10.78
C GLY A 142 -8.22 4.56 -10.58
N ARG A 143 -9.14 4.55 -11.57
CA ARG A 143 -10.35 3.73 -11.48
C ARG A 143 -10.07 2.23 -11.55
N GLY A 144 -9.14 1.81 -12.40
CA GLY A 144 -8.73 0.40 -12.50
C GLY A 144 -8.09 -0.11 -11.21
N THR A 145 -7.20 0.69 -10.62
CA THR A 145 -6.56 0.35 -9.34
C THR A 145 -7.56 0.33 -8.19
N MET A 146 -8.48 1.30 -8.12
CA MET A 146 -9.56 1.29 -7.12
C MET A 146 -10.49 0.07 -7.29
N ALA A 147 -10.92 -0.24 -8.51
CA ALA A 147 -11.75 -1.42 -8.77
C ALA A 147 -11.03 -2.71 -8.38
N LEU A 148 -9.72 -2.78 -8.61
CA LEU A 148 -8.89 -3.89 -8.19
C LEU A 148 -8.82 -4.00 -6.67
N ASP A 149 -8.57 -2.89 -5.97
CA ASP A 149 -8.48 -2.82 -4.51
C ASP A 149 -9.82 -3.25 -3.84
N LEU A 150 -10.95 -2.95 -4.47
CA LEU A 150 -12.30 -3.37 -4.04
C LEU A 150 -12.67 -4.81 -4.46
N GLY A 151 -11.83 -5.50 -5.23
CA GLY A 151 -12.13 -6.84 -5.74
C GLY A 151 -13.17 -6.88 -6.87
N HIS A 152 -13.50 -5.74 -7.49
CA HIS A 152 -14.42 -5.64 -8.61
C HIS A 152 -13.76 -6.06 -9.92
N ARG A 153 -13.56 -7.37 -10.10
CA ARG A 153 -12.84 -7.97 -11.23
C ARG A 153 -13.23 -7.40 -12.60
N ALA A 154 -14.53 -7.45 -12.95
CA ALA A 154 -14.99 -6.99 -14.24
C ALA A 154 -14.73 -5.49 -14.48
N ALA A 155 -14.77 -4.66 -13.43
CA ALA A 155 -14.44 -3.24 -13.55
C ALA A 155 -12.93 -3.03 -13.73
N ALA A 156 -12.10 -3.74 -12.97
CA ALA A 156 -10.64 -3.65 -13.10
C ALA A 156 -10.15 -4.09 -14.48
N GLU A 157 -10.64 -5.23 -14.99
CA GLU A 157 -10.31 -5.75 -16.32
C GLU A 157 -10.73 -4.78 -17.44
N ARG A 158 -11.92 -4.16 -17.32
CA ARG A 158 -12.38 -3.13 -18.27
C ARG A 158 -11.47 -1.92 -18.31
N GLU A 159 -11.07 -1.39 -17.15
CA GLU A 159 -10.19 -0.22 -17.12
C GLU A 159 -8.76 -0.56 -17.60
N ALA A 160 -8.26 -1.76 -17.32
CA ALA A 160 -7.00 -2.24 -17.90
C ALA A 160 -7.05 -2.30 -19.44
N ALA A 161 -8.15 -2.83 -20.00
CA ALA A 161 -8.36 -2.86 -21.45
C ALA A 161 -8.46 -1.44 -22.05
N ARG A 162 -9.16 -0.51 -21.39
CA ARG A 162 -9.24 0.90 -21.83
C ARG A 162 -7.86 1.58 -21.84
N LEU A 163 -7.05 1.33 -20.82
CA LEU A 163 -5.71 1.92 -20.73
C LEU A 163 -4.78 1.36 -21.82
N ARG A 164 -4.89 0.06 -22.10
CA ARG A 164 -4.23 -0.58 -23.23
C ARG A 164 -4.63 0.07 -24.56
N GLN A 165 -5.92 0.25 -24.80
CA GLN A 165 -6.43 0.87 -26.02
C GLN A 165 -5.94 2.32 -26.18
N LEU A 166 -5.89 3.08 -25.08
CA LEU A 166 -5.33 4.44 -25.08
C LEU A 166 -3.86 4.44 -25.49
N ARG A 167 -3.06 3.49 -24.96
CA ARG A 167 -1.65 3.32 -25.35
C ARG A 167 -1.51 2.99 -26.84
N GLU A 168 -2.24 1.99 -27.32
CA GLU A 168 -2.20 1.56 -28.73
C GLU A 168 -2.57 2.72 -29.68
N THR A 169 -3.49 3.58 -29.28
CA THR A 169 -3.93 4.72 -30.12
C THR A 169 -2.94 5.89 -30.10
N CYS A 170 -2.23 6.11 -28.98
CA CYS A 170 -1.47 7.33 -28.73
C CYS A 170 0.06 7.16 -28.76
N VAL A 171 0.58 5.93 -28.64
CA VAL A 171 2.02 5.64 -28.53
C VAL A 171 2.53 4.75 -29.66
N GLU A 172 1.69 3.88 -30.22
CA GLU A 172 2.05 2.98 -31.33
C GLU A 172 1.73 3.60 -32.71
N ARG A 173 1.50 4.92 -32.78
CA ARG A 173 1.44 5.72 -34.01
C ARG A 173 2.81 6.32 -34.32
#